data_AF-A0A9P5SS41-F1
#
_entry.id   AF-A0A9P5SS41-F1
#
_cell.length_a   1.000
_cell.length_b   1.000
_cell.length_c   1.000
_cell.angle_alpha   90.00
_cell.angle_beta   90.00
_cell.angle_gamma   90.00
#
_symmetry.space_group_name_H-M   'P 1'
#
loop_
_entity.id
_entity.type
_entity.pdbx_description
1 polymer ?
#
loop_
_entity_poly.entity_id
_entity_poly.type
_entity_poly.pdbx_seq_one_letter_code
_entity_poly.pdbx_strand_id
1 'polypeptide(L)' 'MSHFWKPTFTYLQYAQVCARAVRNSLKEEARLVAIRRDEQGLKYAKWEAGKQGDVKNTLNTRTVA' A
#
# COMPACT_ATOMS: atom_id res chain seq x y z
N MET A 1 -22.04 14.44 8.33
CA MET A 1 -21.25 13.38 9.00
C MET A 1 -19.82 13.41 8.50
N SER A 2 -18.90 13.96 9.30
CA SER A 2 -17.47 14.10 8.96
C SER A 2 -16.71 12.83 9.36
N HIS A 3 -15.85 12.34 8.47
CA HIS A 3 -14.99 11.18 8.75
C HIS A 3 -13.58 11.67 9.10
N PHE A 4 -13.02 11.21 10.22
CA PHE A 4 -11.74 11.67 10.76
C PHE A 4 -10.54 11.50 9.81
N TRP A 5 -10.52 10.48 8.95
CA TRP A 5 -9.40 10.18 8.06
C TRP A 5 -9.37 11.01 6.76
N LYS A 6 -10.50 11.64 6.39
CA LYS A 6 -10.69 12.37 5.12
C LYS A 6 -9.67 13.50 4.85
N PRO A 7 -9.18 14.25 5.86
CA PRO A 7 -8.21 15.34 5.62
C PRO A 7 -6.82 14.85 5.18
N THR A 8 -6.45 13.63 5.54
CA THR A 8 -5.07 13.13 5.40
C THR A 8 -4.97 12.01 4.37
N PHE A 9 -6.02 11.19 4.25
CA PHE A 9 -6.00 9.99 3.43
C PHE A 9 -7.11 10.01 2.37
N THR A 10 -6.78 9.47 1.20
CA THR A 10 -7.80 9.00 0.25
C THR A 10 -8.48 7.75 0.80
N TYR A 11 -9.73 7.50 0.38
CA TYR A 11 -10.49 6.33 0.82
C TYR A 11 -9.73 5.01 0.60
N LEU A 12 -9.06 4.87 -0.54
CA LEU A 12 -8.27 3.70 -0.86
C LEU A 12 -7.11 3.50 0.13
N GLN A 13 -6.38 4.56 0.48
CA GLN A 13 -5.28 4.47 1.45
C GLN A 13 -5.78 4.05 2.84
N TYR A 14 -6.89 4.63 3.29
CA TYR A 14 -7.52 4.25 4.55
C TYR A 14 -7.92 2.77 4.55
N ALA A 15 -8.61 2.31 3.51
CA ALA A 15 -9.03 0.91 3.38
C ALA A 15 -7.84 -0.07 3.36
N GLN A 16 -6.73 0.28 2.70
CA GLN A 16 -5.51 -0.55 2.70
C GLN A 16 -4.86 -0.62 4.09
N VAL A 17 -4.85 0.47 4.87
CA VAL A 17 -4.35 0.45 6.25
C VAL A 17 -5.18 -0.48 7.12
N CYS A 18 -6.51 -0.37 7.07
CA CYS A 18 -7.41 -1.25 7.82
C CYS A 18 -7.26 -2.71 7.40
N ALA A 19 -7.15 -2.99 6.10
CA ALA A 19 -6.94 -4.35 5.60
C ALA A 19 -5.64 -4.96 6.13
N ARG A 20 -4.55 -4.19 6.19
CA ARG A 20 -3.27 -4.65 6.76
C ARG A 20 -3.38 -4.99 8.25
N ALA A 21 -4.06 -4.14 9.02
CA ALA A 21 -4.30 -4.40 10.43
C ALA A 21 -5.05 -5.73 10.63
N VAL A 22 -6.10 -5.98 9.82
CA VAL A 22 -6.86 -7.23 9.87
C VAL A 22 -5.97 -8.43 9.53
N ARG A 23 -5.17 -8.37 8.45
CA ARG A 23 -4.28 -9.49 8.05
C ARG A 23 -3.29 -9.90 9.14
N ASN A 24 -2.76 -8.94 9.88
CA ASN A 24 -1.82 -9.21 10.98
C ASN A 24 -2.50 -9.88 12.18
N SER A 25 -3.80 -9.70 12.35
CA SER A 25 -4.59 -10.28 13.45
C SER A 25 -5.08 -11.71 13.19
N LEU A 26 -4.88 -12.26 11.98
CA LEU A 26 -5.26 -13.64 11.65
C LEU A 26 -4.25 -14.67 12.20
N LYS A 27 -4.74 -15.90 12.41
CA LYS A 27 -3.90 -17.08 12.73
C LYS A 27 -2.88 -17.34 11.60
N GLU A 28 -1.74 -17.94 11.94
CA GLU A 28 -0.58 -18.06 11.03
C GLU A 28 -0.93 -18.68 9.66
N GLU A 29 -1.73 -19.75 9.65
CA GLU A 29 -2.14 -20.46 8.43
C GLU A 29 -2.83 -19.54 7.42
N ALA A 30 -3.80 -18.75 7.90
CA ALA A 30 -4.54 -17.81 7.05
C ALA A 30 -3.73 -16.53 6.79
N ARG A 31 -2.84 -16.16 7.71
CA ARG A 31 -1.96 -14.99 7.59
C ARG A 31 -0.98 -15.14 6.43
N LEU A 32 -0.41 -16.33 6.21
CA LEU A 32 0.53 -16.58 5.10
C LEU A 32 -0.11 -16.29 3.73
N VAL A 33 -1.34 -16.77 3.51
CA VAL A 33 -2.07 -16.52 2.26
C VAL A 33 -2.44 -15.04 2.13
N ALA A 34 -2.83 -14.41 3.23
CA ALA A 34 -3.25 -13.02 3.24
C ALA A 34 -2.10 -12.03 3.03
N ILE A 35 -0.90 -12.31 3.54
CA ILE A 35 0.30 -11.46 3.38
C ILE A 35 0.73 -11.38 1.92
N ARG A 36 0.66 -12.48 1.16
CA ARG A 36 0.99 -12.47 -0.28
C ARG A 36 0.15 -11.46 -1.07
N ARG A 37 -1.09 -11.19 -0.63
CA ARG A 37 -1.97 -10.20 -1.27
C ARG A 37 -1.58 -8.74 -0.94
N ASP A 38 -0.78 -8.53 0.10
CA ASP A 38 -0.30 -7.21 0.51
C ASP A 38 0.92 -6.75 -0.31
N GLU A 39 1.60 -7.68 -0.99
CA GLU A 39 2.75 -7.40 -1.85
C GLU A 39 2.31 -6.64 -3.11
N GLN A 40 2.82 -5.42 -3.29
CA GLN A 40 2.60 -4.65 -4.52
C GLN A 40 3.96 -4.31 -5.14
N GLY A 41 4.29 -4.97 -6.25
CA GLY A 41 5.53 -4.80 -6.99
C GLY A 41 5.45 -3.78 -8.13
N LEU A 42 4.52 -2.82 -8.07
CA LEU A 42 4.31 -1.89 -9.16
C LEU A 42 5.45 -0.88 -9.25
N LYS A 43 6.02 -0.73 -10.45
CA LYS A 43 6.99 0.32 -10.77
C LYS A 43 6.28 1.37 -11.61
N TYR A 44 6.42 2.63 -11.22
CA TYR A 44 5.81 3.76 -11.90
C TYR A 44 6.89 4.76 -12.33
N ALA A 45 6.86 5.15 -13.60
CA ALA A 45 7.68 6.23 -14.12
C ALA A 45 6.76 7.34 -14.62
N LYS A 46 6.91 8.55 -14.07
CA LYS A 46 6.17 9.71 -14.55
C LYS A 46 6.80 10.18 -15.86
N TRP A 47 6.00 10.27 -16.92
CA TRP A 47 6.42 10.87 -18.19
C TRP A 47 6.14 12.37 -18.14
N GLU A 48 7.17 13.17 -18.38
CA GLU A 48 7.04 14.63 -18.49
C GLU A 48 7.85 15.11 -19.70
N ALA A 49 7.32 16.09 -20.43
CA ALA A 49 7.97 16.71 -21.59
C ALA A 49 8.55 15.72 -22.63
N GLY A 50 7.88 14.58 -22.86
CA GLY A 50 8.26 13.60 -23.87
C GLY A 50 9.44 12.68 -23.50
N LYS A 51 9.94 12.74 -22.26
CA LYS A 51 10.95 11.81 -21.76
C LYS A 51 10.41 11.01 -20.57
N GLN A 52 10.81 9.75 -20.51
CA GLN A 52 10.54 8.92 -19.35
C GLN A 52 11.36 9.44 -18.17
N GLY A 53 10.69 9.86 -17.10
CA GLY A 53 11.32 10.21 -15.83
C GLY A 53 11.76 8.97 -15.04
N ASP A 54 12.37 9.19 -13.89
CA ASP A 54 12.91 8.11 -13.07
C ASP A 54 11.84 7.09 -12.65
N VAL A 55 12.19 5.81 -12.79
CA VAL A 55 11.35 4.70 -12.37
C VAL A 55 11.31 4.65 -10.85
N LYS A 56 10.21 5.08 -10.26
CA LYS A 56 9.94 4.96 -8.83
C LYS A 56 9.25 3.62 -8.56
N ASN A 57 9.81 2.82 -7.67
CA ASN A 57 9.10 1.67 -7.15
C ASN A 57 7.99 2.17 -6.21
N THR A 58 6.73 1.80 -6.42
CA THR A 58 5.62 2.47 -5.72
C THR A 58 5.48 2.09 -4.26
N LEU A 59 6.19 1.06 -3.76
CA LEU A 59 6.24 0.74 -2.33
C LEU A 59 7.60 0.16 -1.93
N ASN A 60 8.25 0.83 -0.98
CA ASN A 60 9.38 0.29 -0.23
C ASN A 60 8.88 -0.87 0.65
N THR A 61 9.34 -2.08 0.37
CA THR A 61 9.28 -3.21 1.30
C THR A 61 9.89 -2.79 2.63
N ARG A 62 9.05 -2.74 3.68
CA ARG A 62 9.39 -2.56 5.10
C ARG A 62 10.91 -2.58 5.38
N THR A 63 11.53 -1.40 5.48
CA THR A 63 12.72 -1.27 6.34
C THR A 63 12.20 -1.37 7.76
N VAL A 64 12.22 -2.56 8.32
CA VAL A 64 12.15 -2.77 9.76
C VAL A 64 13.42 -2.17 10.37
N ALA A 65 13.27 -1.14 11.17
CA ALA A 65 14.28 -0.68 12.12
C ALA A 65 14.11 -1.47 13.43
#